data_AF-A0A382HPR8-F1
#
_entry.id   AF-A0A382HPR8-F1
#
_cell.length_a   1.000
_cell.length_b   1.000
_cell.length_c   1.000
_cell.angle_alpha   90.00
_cell.angle_beta   90.00
_cell.angle_gamma   90.00
#
_symmetry.space_group_name_H-M   'P 1'
#
loop_
_entity.id
_entity.type
_entity.pdbx_description
1 polymer ?
#
loop_
_entity_poly.entity_id
_entity_poly.type
_entity_poly.pdbx_seq_one_letter_code
_entity_poly.pdbx_strand_id
1 'polypeptide(L)'
;MQPRAVPPLEKLSVTAFRSYLSCPFRFFLKHALRMESVDTSKRELDALDFGLLVHKVVEDFGRDESARDMAETDVINQYFVDRLQAIVEELYGGTPPLPLQIQYQIAARRLYSAAIVQAQEFSSGWRIIDTERVFEGQIHGMTVRGRIDRIEKNETTGALRVLDYKTSAKAKSPLQAHTAPSRDDTPDYETFYATVKDKEKVLRWLDLQLPLYAWALQDEECSELQLGYFHLPSIGADTGIQLLEPYTSNMHKAAMSCANEIVERVHAGTFWPPTNRPAFDEFQDILFDPVKESSSQPHWEERI
;
A
#
# COMPACT_ATOMS: atom_id res chain seq x y z
N MET A 1 -5.49 -38.48 1.45
CA MET A 1 -4.83 -37.59 0.48
C MET A 1 -3.58 -37.05 1.16
N GLN A 2 -2.40 -37.23 0.58
CA GLN A 2 -1.23 -36.48 1.06
C GLN A 2 -1.35 -35.04 0.56
N PRO A 3 -1.18 -34.03 1.44
CA PRO A 3 -1.20 -32.64 1.03
C PRO A 3 -0.07 -32.38 0.03
N ARG A 4 -0.40 -31.67 -1.06
CA ARG A 4 0.54 -31.32 -2.11
C ARG A 4 1.61 -30.39 -1.50
N ALA A 5 2.86 -30.78 -1.61
CA ALA A 5 3.99 -29.97 -1.17
C ALA A 5 4.09 -28.72 -2.06
N VAL A 6 4.32 -27.56 -1.43
CA VAL A 6 4.39 -26.25 -2.11
C VAL A 6 5.85 -25.85 -2.20
N PRO A 7 6.34 -25.46 -3.40
CA PRO A 7 7.74 -25.08 -3.55
C PRO A 7 8.05 -23.80 -2.77
N PRO A 8 9.32 -23.61 -2.35
CA PRO A 8 9.74 -22.42 -1.62
C PRO A 8 9.44 -21.12 -2.37
N LEU A 9 9.01 -20.09 -1.65
CA LEU A 9 8.90 -18.75 -2.22
C LEU A 9 10.32 -18.19 -2.45
N GLU A 10 10.53 -17.63 -3.63
CA GLU A 10 11.78 -16.94 -3.98
C GLU A 10 11.62 -15.42 -4.02
N LYS A 11 10.38 -14.95 -4.12
CA LYS A 11 10.05 -13.53 -4.24
C LYS A 11 8.83 -13.17 -3.40
N LEU A 12 8.88 -12.00 -2.75
CA LEU A 12 7.76 -11.38 -2.04
C LEU A 12 7.50 -9.98 -2.59
N SER A 13 6.23 -9.61 -2.73
CA SER A 13 5.86 -8.20 -2.90
C SER A 13 5.90 -7.49 -1.55
N VAL A 14 6.11 -6.18 -1.56
CA VAL A 14 5.97 -5.33 -0.36
C VAL A 14 4.62 -5.55 0.35
N THR A 15 3.53 -5.68 -0.41
CA THR A 15 2.19 -5.93 0.12
C THR A 15 2.03 -7.30 0.77
N ALA A 16 2.89 -8.26 0.45
CA ALA A 16 2.83 -9.61 1.02
C ALA A 16 3.21 -9.62 2.52
N PHE A 17 4.08 -8.71 2.96
CA PHE A 17 4.44 -8.57 4.38
C PHE A 17 3.23 -8.24 5.25
N ARG A 18 2.36 -7.33 4.79
CA ARG A 18 1.08 -7.04 5.45
C ARG A 18 0.18 -8.28 5.53
N SER A 19 0.09 -9.05 4.45
CA SER A 19 -0.69 -10.30 4.45
C SER A 19 -0.17 -11.27 5.52
N TYR A 20 1.15 -11.40 5.64
CA TYR A 20 1.79 -12.26 6.63
C TYR A 20 1.49 -11.78 8.06
N LEU A 21 1.72 -10.50 8.36
CA LEU A 21 1.41 -9.88 9.66
C LEU A 21 -0.07 -9.99 10.04
N SER A 22 -0.98 -9.97 9.07
CA SER A 22 -2.40 -10.16 9.33
C SER A 22 -2.72 -11.61 9.70
N CYS A 23 -2.19 -12.58 8.96
CA CYS A 23 -2.43 -14.00 9.17
C CYS A 23 -1.44 -14.84 8.32
N PRO A 24 -0.43 -15.49 8.94
CA PRO A 24 0.54 -16.32 8.21
C PRO A 24 -0.13 -17.44 7.40
N PHE A 25 -1.23 -18.02 7.91
CA PHE A 25 -1.96 -19.06 7.22
C PHE A 25 -2.65 -18.56 5.94
N ARG A 26 -3.34 -17.42 6.00
CA ARG A 26 -3.97 -16.82 4.80
C ARG A 26 -2.93 -16.29 3.83
N PHE A 27 -1.79 -15.80 4.34
CA PHE A 27 -0.63 -15.52 3.49
C PHE A 27 -0.22 -16.76 2.68
N PHE A 28 -0.13 -17.92 3.33
CA PHE A 28 0.20 -19.17 2.63
C PHE A 28 -0.84 -19.52 1.56
N LEU A 29 -2.14 -19.43 1.87
CA LEU A 29 -3.21 -19.69 0.89
C LEU A 29 -3.11 -18.75 -0.33
N LYS A 30 -2.90 -17.45 -0.07
CA LYS A 30 -2.87 -16.44 -1.12
C LYS A 30 -1.59 -16.47 -1.94
N HIS A 31 -0.42 -16.47 -1.29
CA HIS A 31 0.86 -16.22 -1.94
C HIS A 31 1.59 -17.52 -2.33
N ALA A 32 1.48 -18.57 -1.51
CA ALA A 32 2.13 -19.84 -1.78
C ALA A 32 1.24 -20.77 -2.63
N LEU A 33 -0.04 -20.90 -2.28
CA LEU A 33 -1.01 -21.68 -3.06
C LEU A 33 -1.66 -20.92 -4.23
N ARG A 34 -1.45 -19.61 -4.32
CA ARG A 34 -2.00 -18.74 -5.39
C ARG A 34 -3.52 -18.86 -5.50
N MET A 35 -4.21 -18.97 -4.37
CA MET A 35 -5.66 -18.96 -4.33
C MET A 35 -6.15 -17.52 -4.51
N GLU A 36 -6.84 -17.26 -5.61
CA GLU A 36 -7.52 -15.99 -5.89
C GLU A 36 -9.02 -16.24 -6.05
N SER A 37 -9.84 -15.36 -5.49
CA SER A 37 -11.28 -15.34 -5.80
C SER A 37 -11.47 -14.60 -7.13
N VAL A 38 -12.16 -15.24 -8.08
CA VAL A 38 -12.51 -14.61 -9.36
C VAL A 38 -13.99 -14.29 -9.34
N ASP A 39 -14.33 -13.00 -9.38
CA ASP A 39 -15.70 -12.56 -9.66
C ASP A 39 -15.81 -12.15 -11.14
N THR A 40 -16.51 -12.95 -11.93
CA THR A 40 -16.68 -12.77 -13.37
C THR A 40 -17.91 -11.93 -13.74
N SER A 41 -18.56 -11.23 -12.79
CA SER A 41 -19.90 -10.64 -12.98
C SER A 41 -20.00 -9.11 -12.84
N LYS A 42 -18.95 -8.34 -13.16
CA LYS A 42 -18.91 -6.90 -12.89
C LYS A 42 -19.61 -6.04 -13.95
N ARG A 43 -20.63 -5.27 -13.54
CA ARG A 43 -21.29 -4.20 -14.33
C ARG A 43 -21.01 -2.78 -13.80
N GLU A 44 -20.33 -2.66 -12.67
CA GLU A 44 -19.94 -1.41 -12.00
C GLU A 44 -18.49 -1.55 -11.52
N LEU A 45 -17.77 -0.43 -11.33
CA LEU A 45 -16.46 -0.47 -10.68
C LEU A 45 -16.67 -0.87 -9.22
N ASP A 46 -15.95 -1.88 -8.74
CA ASP A 46 -15.85 -2.08 -7.30
C ASP A 46 -14.90 -1.05 -6.67
N ALA A 47 -14.68 -1.13 -5.36
CA ALA A 47 -13.80 -0.19 -4.67
C ALA A 47 -12.33 -0.25 -5.15
N LEU A 48 -11.87 -1.42 -5.60
CA LEU A 48 -10.52 -1.61 -6.13
C LEU A 48 -10.42 -0.99 -7.52
N ASP A 49 -11.36 -1.30 -8.41
CA ASP A 49 -11.39 -0.78 -9.79
C ASP A 49 -11.50 0.75 -9.78
N PHE A 50 -12.32 1.32 -8.90
CA PHE A 50 -12.41 2.76 -8.70
C PHE A 50 -11.07 3.36 -8.22
N GLY A 51 -10.40 2.69 -7.28
CA GLY A 51 -9.10 3.11 -6.79
C GLY A 51 -8.05 3.15 -7.89
N LEU A 52 -7.98 2.09 -8.70
CA LEU A 52 -7.07 1.99 -9.84
C LEU A 52 -7.32 3.07 -10.89
N LEU A 53 -8.58 3.39 -11.18
CA LEU A 53 -8.93 4.48 -12.10
C LEU A 53 -8.36 5.83 -11.63
N VAL A 54 -8.56 6.17 -10.35
CA VAL A 54 -8.06 7.43 -9.79
C VAL A 54 -6.52 7.45 -9.74
N HIS A 55 -5.90 6.33 -9.33
CA HIS A 55 -4.43 6.19 -9.32
C HIS A 55 -3.86 6.41 -10.71
N LYS A 56 -4.49 5.83 -11.74
CA LYS A 56 -4.01 5.93 -13.11
C LYS A 56 -3.95 7.37 -13.61
N VAL A 57 -4.95 8.19 -13.27
CA VAL A 57 -4.97 9.61 -13.66
C VAL A 57 -3.81 10.38 -13.03
N VAL A 58 -3.57 10.20 -11.72
CA VAL A 58 -2.48 10.91 -11.01
C VAL A 58 -1.10 10.37 -11.36
N GLU A 59 -0.98 9.08 -11.68
CA GLU A 59 0.20 8.46 -12.27
C GLU A 59 0.53 9.11 -13.63
N ASP A 60 -0.45 9.15 -14.54
CA ASP A 60 -0.25 9.69 -15.89
C ASP A 60 0.11 11.19 -15.85
N PHE A 61 -0.41 11.94 -14.88
CA PHE A 61 0.02 13.31 -14.63
C PHE A 61 1.49 13.41 -14.19
N GLY A 62 1.92 12.57 -13.25
CA GLY A 62 3.30 12.61 -12.75
C GLY A 62 4.35 12.09 -13.73
N ARG A 63 3.95 11.25 -14.70
CA ARG A 63 4.79 10.78 -15.81
C ARG A 63 4.94 11.79 -16.94
N ASP A 64 3.93 12.61 -17.18
CA ASP A 64 3.99 13.64 -18.21
C ASP A 64 4.86 14.80 -17.73
N GLU A 65 6.01 14.99 -18.37
CA GLU A 65 6.99 16.02 -18.01
C GLU A 65 6.41 17.43 -18.07
N SER A 66 5.49 17.68 -19.01
CA SER A 66 4.84 18.98 -19.14
C SER A 66 3.72 19.18 -18.12
N ALA A 67 2.99 18.11 -17.79
CA ALA A 67 1.89 18.18 -16.84
C ALA A 67 2.38 18.34 -15.41
N ARG A 68 3.41 17.60 -15.00
CA ARG A 68 3.92 17.65 -13.62
C ARG A 68 4.50 19.01 -13.19
N ASP A 69 4.83 19.86 -14.15
CA ASP A 69 5.32 21.24 -13.93
C ASP A 69 4.19 22.29 -13.94
N MET A 70 2.93 21.87 -14.08
CA MET A 70 1.77 22.75 -13.94
C MET A 70 1.63 23.24 -12.49
N ALA A 71 1.51 24.55 -12.31
CA ALA A 71 1.40 25.20 -10.99
C ALA A 71 -0.05 25.56 -10.60
N GLU A 72 -0.92 25.79 -11.58
CA GLU A 72 -2.27 26.33 -11.37
C GLU A 72 -3.30 25.22 -11.21
N THR A 73 -4.14 25.34 -10.16
CA THR A 73 -5.17 24.33 -9.82
C THR A 73 -6.10 24.02 -11.01
N ASP A 74 -6.58 25.04 -11.70
CA ASP A 74 -7.53 24.86 -12.80
C ASP A 74 -6.91 24.12 -13.99
N VAL A 75 -5.63 24.36 -14.27
CA VAL A 75 -4.89 23.70 -15.35
C VAL A 75 -4.65 22.23 -15.01
N ILE A 76 -4.23 21.94 -13.77
CA ILE A 76 -4.04 20.57 -13.28
C ILE A 76 -5.37 19.81 -13.29
N ASN A 77 -6.45 20.45 -12.82
CA ASN A 77 -7.78 19.84 -12.82
C ASN A 77 -8.27 19.54 -14.24
N GLN A 78 -8.05 20.46 -15.19
CA GLN A 78 -8.43 20.22 -16.58
C GLN A 78 -7.70 18.99 -17.14
N TYR A 79 -6.40 18.85 -16.90
CA TYR A 79 -5.65 17.65 -17.26
C TYR A 79 -6.26 16.38 -16.63
N PHE A 80 -6.58 16.41 -15.34
CA PHE A 80 -7.18 15.25 -14.66
C PHE A 80 -8.53 14.86 -15.24
N VAL A 81 -9.40 15.83 -15.54
CA VAL A 81 -10.72 15.57 -16.13
C VAL A 81 -10.58 14.98 -17.53
N ASP A 82 -9.73 15.58 -18.37
CA ASP A 82 -9.49 15.09 -19.74
C ASP A 82 -8.91 13.68 -19.72
N ARG A 83 -7.97 13.42 -18.81
CA ARG A 83 -7.36 12.09 -18.69
C ARG A 83 -8.31 11.06 -18.13
N LEU A 84 -9.11 11.41 -17.13
CA LEU A 84 -10.17 10.54 -16.60
C LEU A 84 -11.17 10.18 -17.70
N GLN A 85 -11.61 11.16 -18.49
CA GLN A 85 -12.53 10.94 -19.60
C GLN A 85 -11.94 9.98 -20.62
N ALA A 86 -10.68 10.20 -21.04
CA ALA A 86 -10.00 9.33 -21.99
C ALA A 86 -9.93 7.87 -21.52
N ILE A 87 -9.61 7.64 -20.24
CA ILE A 87 -9.53 6.28 -19.66
C ILE A 87 -10.92 5.62 -19.63
N VAL A 88 -11.96 6.36 -19.24
CA VAL A 88 -13.33 5.83 -19.21
C VAL A 88 -13.83 5.50 -20.62
N GLU A 89 -13.56 6.36 -21.59
CA GLU A 89 -13.92 6.12 -23.00
C GLU A 89 -13.18 4.90 -23.58
N GLU A 90 -11.90 4.72 -23.25
CA GLU A 90 -11.11 3.56 -23.68
C GLU A 90 -11.67 2.24 -23.12
N LEU A 91 -12.03 2.21 -21.84
CA LEU A 91 -12.49 0.99 -21.17
C LEU A 91 -13.96 0.66 -21.41
N TYR A 92 -14.82 1.67 -21.56
CA TYR A 92 -16.28 1.52 -21.54
C TYR A 92 -17.00 2.14 -22.75
N GLY A 93 -16.25 2.79 -23.65
CA GLY A 93 -16.80 3.51 -24.81
C GLY A 93 -17.44 4.84 -24.46
N GLY A 94 -17.92 5.55 -25.48
CA GLY A 94 -18.47 6.92 -25.33
C GLY A 94 -19.85 7.02 -24.66
N THR A 95 -20.44 5.93 -24.19
CA THR A 95 -21.76 5.95 -23.52
C THR A 95 -21.78 4.95 -22.35
N PRO A 96 -21.06 5.24 -21.26
CA PRO A 96 -21.01 4.35 -20.11
C PRO A 96 -22.38 4.24 -19.41
N PRO A 97 -22.69 3.12 -18.73
CA PRO A 97 -23.89 2.97 -17.92
C PRO A 97 -24.03 4.05 -16.84
N LEU A 98 -25.26 4.37 -16.43
CA LEU A 98 -25.52 5.41 -15.41
C LEU A 98 -24.71 5.25 -14.11
N PRO A 99 -24.55 4.05 -13.52
CA PRO A 99 -23.71 3.88 -12.34
C PRO A 99 -22.27 4.35 -12.55
N LEU A 100 -21.68 4.05 -13.72
CA LEU A 100 -20.34 4.46 -14.07
C LEU A 100 -20.25 5.98 -14.32
N GLN A 101 -21.30 6.60 -14.87
CA GLN A 101 -21.37 8.06 -14.98
C GLN A 101 -21.34 8.73 -13.59
N ILE A 102 -22.04 8.17 -12.60
CA ILE A 102 -22.00 8.67 -11.22
C ILE A 102 -20.59 8.50 -10.62
N GLN A 103 -19.97 7.33 -10.81
CA GLN A 103 -18.60 7.06 -10.36
C GLN A 103 -17.58 8.01 -11.00
N TYR A 104 -17.72 8.32 -12.29
CA TYR A 104 -16.91 9.33 -12.98
C TYR A 104 -17.00 10.69 -12.28
N GLN A 105 -18.22 11.17 -11.97
CA GLN A 105 -18.41 12.46 -11.29
C GLN A 105 -17.78 12.46 -9.88
N ILE A 106 -17.84 11.32 -9.18
CA ILE A 106 -17.18 11.15 -7.88
C ILE A 106 -15.65 11.22 -8.05
N ALA A 107 -15.09 10.52 -9.04
CA ALA A 107 -13.65 10.54 -9.32
C ALA A 107 -13.17 11.95 -9.70
N ALA A 108 -13.86 12.63 -10.63
CA ALA A 108 -13.55 13.98 -11.06
C ALA A 108 -13.50 14.96 -9.88
N ARG A 109 -14.47 14.87 -8.96
CA ARG A 109 -14.48 15.73 -7.76
C ARG A 109 -13.33 15.44 -6.79
N ARG A 110 -12.91 14.17 -6.65
CA ARG A 110 -11.73 13.82 -5.84
C ARG A 110 -10.43 14.31 -6.48
N LEU A 111 -10.35 14.21 -7.81
CA LEU A 111 -9.22 14.71 -8.59
C LEU A 111 -9.11 16.24 -8.52
N TYR A 112 -10.24 16.96 -8.51
CA TYR A 112 -10.23 18.40 -8.26
C TYR A 112 -9.60 18.75 -6.90
N SER A 113 -9.98 18.05 -5.82
CA SER A 113 -9.32 18.22 -4.52
C SER A 113 -7.82 17.88 -4.57
N ALA A 114 -7.44 16.86 -5.36
CA ALA A 114 -6.04 16.52 -5.59
C ALA A 114 -5.28 17.64 -6.32
N ALA A 115 -5.92 18.31 -7.29
CA ALA A 115 -5.34 19.41 -8.06
C ALA A 115 -5.03 20.61 -7.17
N ILE A 116 -5.90 20.92 -6.21
CA ILE A 116 -5.66 21.96 -5.20
C ILE A 116 -4.40 21.64 -4.38
N VAL A 117 -4.32 20.43 -3.84
CA VAL A 117 -3.16 20.00 -3.04
C VAL A 117 -1.89 19.98 -3.89
N GLN A 118 -1.97 19.49 -5.13
CA GLN A 118 -0.85 19.47 -6.07
C GLN A 118 -0.28 20.88 -6.31
N ALA A 119 -1.13 21.86 -6.59
CA ALA A 119 -0.73 23.26 -6.80
C ALA A 119 -0.07 23.87 -5.55
N GLN A 120 -0.60 23.55 -4.36
CA GLN A 120 -0.04 24.00 -3.08
C GLN A 120 1.35 23.41 -2.80
N GLU A 121 1.53 22.11 -3.02
CA GLU A 121 2.82 21.44 -2.86
C GLU A 121 3.85 21.93 -3.88
N PHE A 122 3.43 22.13 -5.13
CA PHE A 122 4.26 22.73 -6.17
C PHE A 122 4.74 24.13 -5.74
N SER A 123 3.83 24.97 -5.24
CA SER A 123 4.16 26.31 -4.74
C SER A 123 5.08 26.28 -3.51
N SER A 124 5.03 25.19 -2.74
CA SER A 124 5.90 24.93 -1.58
C SER A 124 7.26 24.33 -1.96
N GLY A 125 7.54 24.21 -3.26
CA GLY A 125 8.83 23.76 -3.80
C GLY A 125 8.95 22.25 -3.99
N TRP A 126 7.88 21.48 -3.81
CA TRP A 126 7.90 20.04 -4.11
C TRP A 126 7.75 19.80 -5.61
N ARG A 127 8.58 18.90 -6.15
CA ARG A 127 8.53 18.45 -7.54
C ARG A 127 8.42 16.95 -7.58
N ILE A 128 7.58 16.44 -8.47
CA ILE A 128 7.52 15.01 -8.78
C ILE A 128 8.77 14.66 -9.59
N ILE A 129 9.63 13.82 -9.03
CA ILE A 129 10.84 13.36 -9.72
C ILE A 129 10.66 11.97 -10.32
N ASP A 130 9.76 11.16 -9.77
CA ASP A 130 9.47 9.83 -10.29
C ASP A 130 8.07 9.36 -9.90
N THR A 131 7.50 8.46 -10.70
CA THR A 131 6.20 7.82 -10.45
C THR A 131 6.23 6.36 -10.87
N GLU A 132 5.53 5.52 -10.12
CA GLU A 132 5.48 4.07 -10.35
C GLU A 132 6.88 3.42 -10.40
N ARG A 133 7.84 3.96 -9.62
CA ARG A 133 9.22 3.46 -9.59
C ARG A 133 9.23 2.03 -9.08
N VAL A 134 9.56 1.08 -9.95
CA VAL A 134 9.76 -0.32 -9.57
C VAL A 134 11.12 -0.48 -8.92
N PHE A 135 11.18 -1.22 -7.82
CA PHE A 135 12.43 -1.62 -7.20
C PHE A 135 12.44 -3.12 -6.91
N GLU A 136 13.63 -3.69 -6.88
CA GLU A 136 13.90 -5.06 -6.46
C GLU A 136 15.15 -5.04 -5.57
N GLY A 137 15.09 -5.74 -4.45
CA GLY A 137 16.23 -5.90 -3.55
C GLY A 137 16.17 -7.25 -2.83
N GLN A 138 17.15 -7.51 -1.98
CA GLN A 138 17.27 -8.76 -1.23
C GLN A 138 17.14 -8.52 0.26
N ILE A 139 16.26 -9.29 0.90
CA ILE A 139 16.16 -9.38 2.36
C ILE A 139 16.39 -10.85 2.71
N HIS A 140 17.49 -11.17 3.42
CA HIS A 140 17.83 -12.55 3.81
C HIS A 140 17.76 -13.59 2.66
N GLY A 141 18.14 -13.20 1.44
CA GLY A 141 18.11 -14.07 0.25
C GLY A 141 16.73 -14.25 -0.40
N MET A 142 15.70 -13.57 0.11
CA MET A 142 14.40 -13.40 -0.54
C MET A 142 14.42 -12.15 -1.41
N THR A 143 14.04 -12.29 -2.68
CA THR A 143 13.79 -11.13 -3.53
C THR A 143 12.56 -10.38 -3.04
N VAL A 144 12.72 -9.12 -2.64
CA VAL A 144 11.61 -8.23 -2.31
C VAL A 144 11.42 -7.24 -3.44
N ARG A 145 10.21 -7.21 -4.00
CA ARG A 145 9.83 -6.30 -5.09
C ARG A 145 8.73 -5.37 -4.65
N GLY A 146 8.83 -4.12 -5.05
CA GLY A 146 7.79 -3.12 -4.80
C GLY A 146 7.67 -2.14 -5.95
N ARG A 147 6.71 -1.24 -5.79
CA ARG A 147 6.49 -0.13 -6.69
C ARG A 147 6.09 1.07 -5.85
N ILE A 148 6.81 2.17 -6.00
CA ILE A 148 6.53 3.40 -5.28
C ILE A 148 5.68 4.27 -6.20
N ASP A 149 4.45 4.58 -5.78
CA ASP A 149 3.51 5.34 -6.62
C ASP A 149 4.07 6.71 -7.03
N ARG A 150 4.66 7.45 -6.07
CA ARG A 150 5.20 8.79 -6.29
C ARG A 150 6.39 9.10 -5.40
N ILE A 151 7.42 9.67 -6.00
CA ILE A 151 8.61 10.22 -5.33
C ILE A 151 8.74 11.68 -5.70
N GLU A 152 8.95 12.51 -4.68
CA GLU A 152 9.12 13.94 -4.82
C GLU A 152 10.40 14.42 -4.19
N LYS A 153 10.90 15.56 -4.68
CA LYS A 153 12.01 16.29 -4.09
C LYS A 153 11.60 17.72 -3.84
N ASN A 154 11.90 18.24 -2.65
CA ASN A 154 11.78 19.66 -2.38
C ASN A 154 13.01 20.38 -2.93
N GLU A 155 12.81 21.32 -3.85
CA GLU A 155 13.90 22.05 -4.51
C GLU A 155 14.68 22.96 -3.54
N THR A 156 14.04 23.42 -2.46
CA THR A 156 14.66 24.33 -1.51
C THR A 156 15.46 23.58 -0.45
N THR A 157 14.88 22.53 0.13
CA THR A 157 15.49 21.80 1.26
C THR A 157 16.30 20.58 0.84
N GLY A 158 16.09 20.07 -0.37
CA GLY A 158 16.66 18.80 -0.83
C GLY A 158 16.02 17.55 -0.20
N ALA A 159 14.94 17.72 0.59
CA ALA A 159 14.23 16.60 1.19
C ALA A 159 13.54 15.74 0.11
N LEU A 160 13.53 14.44 0.31
CA LEU A 160 12.74 13.50 -0.49
C LEU A 160 11.46 13.14 0.23
N ARG A 161 10.39 12.94 -0.54
CA ARG A 161 9.10 12.47 -0.03
C ARG A 161 8.55 11.35 -0.89
N VAL A 162 8.19 10.25 -0.25
CA VAL A 162 7.49 9.13 -0.87
C VAL A 162 6.01 9.20 -0.50
N LEU A 163 5.15 9.13 -1.52
CA LEU A 163 3.71 9.13 -1.36
C LEU A 163 3.11 7.89 -2.03
N ASP A 164 2.21 7.24 -1.30
CA ASP A 164 1.31 6.21 -1.84
C ASP A 164 -0.11 6.77 -1.87
N TYR A 165 -0.82 6.58 -2.98
CA TYR A 165 -2.17 7.11 -3.16
C TYR A 165 -3.18 6.24 -2.42
N LYS A 166 -4.10 6.87 -1.67
CA LYS A 166 -5.15 6.14 -0.92
C LYS A 166 -6.52 6.73 -1.22
N THR A 167 -7.38 5.94 -1.86
CA THR A 167 -8.73 6.32 -2.31
C THR A 167 -9.87 5.82 -1.41
N SER A 168 -9.55 5.21 -0.26
CA SER A 168 -10.56 4.73 0.69
C SER A 168 -11.43 5.86 1.24
N ALA A 169 -12.74 5.62 1.40
CA ALA A 169 -13.68 6.65 1.86
C ALA A 169 -13.34 7.26 3.23
N LYS A 170 -12.78 6.47 4.16
CA LYS A 170 -12.26 6.94 5.44
C LYS A 170 -10.74 6.95 5.42
N ALA A 171 -10.13 8.11 5.57
CA ALA A 171 -8.69 8.23 5.71
C ALA A 171 -8.23 7.66 7.07
N LYS A 172 -7.31 6.70 7.04
CA LYS A 172 -6.49 6.32 8.20
C LYS A 172 -5.15 6.98 8.03
N SER A 173 -4.60 7.57 9.11
CA SER A 173 -3.25 8.10 9.03
C SER A 173 -2.25 7.00 8.70
N PRO A 174 -1.10 7.32 8.08
CA PRO A 174 -0.08 6.32 7.82
C PRO A 174 0.34 5.57 9.09
N LEU A 175 0.49 6.27 10.22
CA LEU A 175 0.82 5.62 11.50
C LEU A 175 -0.26 4.61 11.92
N GLN A 176 -1.54 4.96 11.81
CA GLN A 176 -2.66 4.07 12.15
C GLN A 176 -2.82 2.91 11.16
N ALA A 177 -2.40 3.10 9.91
CA ALA A 177 -2.45 2.06 8.89
C ALA A 177 -1.32 1.03 9.08
N HIS A 178 -0.16 1.47 9.56
CA HIS A 178 1.03 0.62 9.73
C HIS A 178 1.20 0.07 11.14
N THR A 179 0.54 0.63 12.15
CA THR A 179 0.78 0.25 13.55
C THR A 179 -0.50 0.13 14.36
N ALA A 180 -0.44 -0.69 15.40
CA ALA A 180 -1.45 -0.78 16.46
C ALA A 180 -0.76 -0.94 17.82
N PRO A 181 -1.46 -0.68 18.94
CA PRO A 181 -0.97 -1.13 20.24
C PRO A 181 -0.68 -2.62 20.24
N SER A 182 0.40 -3.03 20.91
CA SER A 182 0.66 -4.45 21.14
C SER A 182 -0.44 -5.08 22.03
N ARG A 183 -0.53 -6.41 21.96
CA ARG A 183 -1.45 -7.29 22.67
C ARG A 183 -0.61 -8.37 23.35
N ASP A 184 -1.20 -9.07 24.31
CA ASP A 184 -0.52 -10.14 25.05
C ASP A 184 -0.10 -11.31 24.13
N ASP A 185 -0.78 -11.49 23.00
CA ASP A 185 -0.52 -12.54 22.00
C ASP A 185 0.30 -12.04 20.79
N THR A 186 0.73 -10.77 20.77
CA THR A 186 1.56 -10.28 19.66
C THR A 186 2.94 -10.95 19.70
N PRO A 187 3.43 -11.53 18.60
CA PRO A 187 4.79 -12.02 18.53
C PRO A 187 5.84 -10.92 18.70
N ASP A 188 6.93 -11.22 19.42
CA ASP A 188 7.98 -10.24 19.75
C ASP A 188 8.54 -9.51 18.52
N TYR A 189 8.72 -10.24 17.41
CA TYR A 189 9.27 -9.68 16.17
C TYR A 189 8.38 -8.64 15.50
N GLU A 190 7.09 -8.61 15.82
CA GLU A 190 6.15 -7.59 15.32
C GLU A 190 6.19 -6.33 16.20
N THR A 191 6.74 -6.41 17.41
CA THR A 191 6.65 -5.35 18.42
C THR A 191 7.84 -4.41 18.43
N PHE A 192 7.61 -3.17 18.83
CA PHE A 192 8.65 -2.16 19.01
C PHE A 192 8.20 -1.03 19.94
N TYR A 193 9.17 -0.31 20.51
CA TYR A 193 8.92 0.89 21.30
C TYR A 193 8.92 2.13 20.41
N ALA A 194 7.93 2.99 20.59
CA ALA A 194 7.88 4.29 19.92
C ALA A 194 7.24 5.35 20.83
N THR A 195 7.76 6.58 20.73
CA THR A 195 7.16 7.74 21.40
C THR A 195 6.09 8.34 20.49
N VAL A 196 4.82 8.26 20.90
CA VAL A 196 3.70 8.82 20.15
C VAL A 196 2.93 9.80 21.04
N LYS A 197 2.88 11.08 20.64
CA LYS A 197 2.32 12.18 21.45
C LYS A 197 2.96 12.25 22.84
N ASP A 198 4.28 12.31 22.86
CA ASP A 198 5.12 12.44 24.08
C ASP A 198 4.96 11.31 25.10
N LYS A 199 4.46 10.15 24.66
CA LYS A 199 4.31 8.95 25.49
C LYS A 199 4.95 7.77 24.79
N GLU A 200 5.85 7.09 25.50
CA GLU A 200 6.39 5.81 25.06
C GLU A 200 5.27 4.76 25.05
N LYS A 201 5.20 4.00 23.96
CA LYS A 201 4.23 2.92 23.77
C LYS A 201 4.92 1.72 23.15
N VAL A 202 4.45 0.54 23.52
CA VAL A 202 4.75 -0.70 22.80
C VAL A 202 3.70 -0.86 21.70
N LEU A 203 4.15 -0.75 20.45
CA LEU A 203 3.33 -0.92 19.26
C LEU A 203 3.70 -2.23 18.58
N ARG A 204 2.84 -2.63 17.65
CA ARG A 204 3.09 -3.73 16.70
C ARG A 204 2.89 -3.27 15.27
N TRP A 205 3.61 -3.87 14.34
CA TRP A 205 3.42 -3.64 12.91
C TRP A 205 2.14 -4.31 12.39
N LEU A 206 1.40 -3.56 11.56
CA LEU A 206 0.28 -4.04 10.76
C LEU A 206 0.65 -4.13 9.27
N ASP A 207 1.56 -3.27 8.85
CA ASP A 207 1.98 -3.09 7.47
C ASP A 207 3.44 -2.59 7.49
N LEU A 208 4.23 -3.02 6.52
CA LEU A 208 5.62 -2.61 6.33
C LEU A 208 5.82 -1.85 5.02
N GLN A 209 4.73 -1.46 4.33
CA GLN A 209 4.78 -0.82 3.03
C GLN A 209 5.70 0.42 2.98
N LEU A 210 5.39 1.45 3.77
CA LEU A 210 6.21 2.67 3.78
C LEU A 210 7.64 2.43 4.30
N PRO A 211 7.88 1.64 5.38
CA PRO A 211 9.23 1.29 5.77
C PRO A 211 10.06 0.59 4.69
N LEU A 212 9.46 -0.31 3.91
CA LEU A 212 10.12 -0.99 2.80
C LEU A 212 10.39 -0.05 1.62
N TYR A 213 9.58 1.00 1.43
CA TYR A 213 9.89 2.07 0.46
C TYR A 213 11.07 2.91 0.92
N ALA A 214 11.19 3.21 2.23
CA ALA A 214 12.40 3.85 2.76
C ALA A 214 13.65 2.99 2.56
N TRP A 215 13.56 1.69 2.81
CA TRP A 215 14.65 0.75 2.53
C TRP A 215 15.05 0.75 1.05
N ALA A 216 14.07 0.79 0.14
CA ALA A 216 14.33 0.83 -1.30
C ALA A 216 15.05 2.10 -1.78
N LEU A 217 14.98 3.19 -1.00
CA LEU A 217 15.62 4.47 -1.29
C LEU A 217 16.79 4.77 -0.34
N GLN A 218 17.30 3.78 0.40
CA GLN A 218 18.34 3.99 1.42
C GLN A 218 19.66 4.57 0.86
N ASP A 219 19.93 4.35 -0.43
CA ASP A 219 21.13 4.82 -1.13
C ASP A 219 20.90 6.16 -1.85
N GLU A 220 19.68 6.72 -1.80
CA GLU A 220 19.35 8.01 -2.42
C GLU A 220 19.84 9.17 -1.54
N GLU A 221 20.59 10.08 -2.14
CA GLU A 221 21.09 11.26 -1.44
C GLU A 221 19.97 12.25 -1.18
N CYS A 222 19.65 12.47 0.10
CA CYS A 222 18.67 13.45 0.55
C CYS A 222 19.02 14.01 1.93
N SER A 223 18.51 15.21 2.23
CA SER A 223 18.66 15.82 3.54
C SER A 223 17.72 15.21 4.59
N GLU A 224 16.55 14.77 4.14
CA GLU A 224 15.52 14.11 4.93
C GLU A 224 14.68 13.23 3.99
N LEU A 225 14.23 12.07 4.48
CA LEU A 225 13.27 11.22 3.79
C LEU A 225 11.93 11.19 4.54
N GLN A 226 10.89 11.71 3.88
CA GLN A 226 9.52 11.70 4.37
C GLN A 226 8.73 10.58 3.70
N LEU A 227 7.88 9.91 4.46
CA LEU A 227 7.00 8.85 3.97
C LEU A 227 5.57 9.23 4.27
N GLY A 228 4.63 8.99 3.36
CA GLY A 228 3.24 9.36 3.62
C GLY A 228 2.26 8.80 2.62
N TYR A 229 1.01 9.22 2.83
CA TYR A 229 -0.09 8.96 1.91
C TYR A 229 -0.56 10.26 1.29
N PHE A 230 -0.93 10.19 0.01
CA PHE A 230 -1.80 11.19 -0.60
C PHE A 230 -3.23 10.65 -0.54
N HIS A 231 -4.00 11.16 0.42
CA HIS A 231 -5.39 10.78 0.60
C HIS A 231 -6.29 11.47 -0.42
N LEU A 232 -7.06 10.66 -1.15
CA LEU A 232 -8.09 11.05 -2.10
C LEU A 232 -9.46 10.53 -1.62
N PRO A 233 -9.95 10.96 -0.44
CA PRO A 233 -11.11 10.37 0.21
C PRO A 233 -12.42 10.76 -0.48
N SER A 234 -13.54 10.24 0.03
CA SER A 234 -14.86 10.72 -0.37
C SER A 234 -15.06 12.20 0.01
N ILE A 235 -15.98 12.85 -0.70
CA ILE A 235 -16.37 14.25 -0.50
C ILE A 235 -16.67 14.54 0.98
N GLY A 236 -16.08 15.61 1.53
CA GLY A 236 -16.31 16.07 2.91
C GLY A 236 -15.31 15.54 3.95
N ALA A 237 -14.32 14.77 3.54
CA ALA A 237 -13.15 14.40 4.35
C ALA A 237 -11.90 15.15 3.86
N ASP A 238 -10.91 15.29 4.75
CA ASP A 238 -9.67 16.00 4.46
C ASP A 238 -8.88 15.28 3.36
N THR A 239 -8.90 15.85 2.15
CA THR A 239 -7.98 15.48 1.06
C THR A 239 -6.65 16.14 1.37
N GLY A 240 -5.56 15.39 1.23
CA GLY A 240 -4.24 15.96 1.49
C GLY A 240 -3.16 14.92 1.65
N ILE A 241 -1.94 15.44 1.76
CA ILE A 241 -0.78 14.65 2.11
C ILE A 241 -0.74 14.51 3.63
N GLN A 242 -0.64 13.26 4.10
CA GLN A 242 -0.41 12.96 5.49
C GLN A 242 0.85 12.13 5.62
N LEU A 243 1.80 12.62 6.43
CA LEU A 243 3.06 11.93 6.67
C LEU A 243 2.92 10.84 7.74
N LEU A 244 3.79 9.85 7.64
CA LEU A 244 4.03 8.85 8.68
C LEU A 244 4.83 9.52 9.78
N GLU A 245 4.11 10.12 10.73
CA GLU A 245 4.72 10.82 11.86
C GLU A 245 4.28 10.22 13.21
N PRO A 246 5.24 9.99 14.13
CA PRO A 246 6.68 10.08 13.91
C PRO A 246 7.20 8.89 13.08
N TYR A 247 8.27 9.11 12.31
CA TYR A 247 9.06 8.04 11.72
C TYR A 247 10.54 8.29 12.01
N THR A 248 11.13 7.41 12.81
CA THR A 248 12.49 7.56 13.33
C THR A 248 13.40 6.46 12.82
N SER A 249 14.71 6.66 12.89
CA SER A 249 15.69 5.61 12.55
C SER A 249 15.49 4.34 13.39
N ASN A 250 15.02 4.45 14.64
CA ASN A 250 14.70 3.30 15.47
C ASN A 250 13.47 2.55 14.96
N MET A 251 12.43 3.27 14.53
CA MET A 251 11.26 2.65 13.89
C MET A 251 11.64 1.98 12.58
N HIS A 252 12.50 2.61 11.76
CA HIS A 252 12.99 2.00 10.53
C HIS A 252 13.77 0.71 10.81
N LYS A 253 14.71 0.72 11.77
CA LYS A 253 15.44 -0.49 12.19
C LYS A 253 14.50 -1.59 12.67
N ALA A 254 13.51 -1.24 13.50
CA ALA A 254 12.52 -2.21 13.99
C ALA A 254 11.67 -2.79 12.86
N ALA A 255 11.26 -1.98 11.88
CA ALA A 255 10.54 -2.44 10.70
C ALA A 255 11.38 -3.41 9.87
N MET A 256 12.68 -3.13 9.68
CA MET A 256 13.59 -4.01 8.95
C MET A 256 13.87 -5.31 9.71
N SER A 257 14.01 -5.28 11.05
CA SER A 257 14.10 -6.49 11.86
C SER A 257 12.83 -7.36 11.73
N CYS A 258 11.65 -6.74 11.73
CA CYS A 258 10.38 -7.42 11.50
C CYS A 258 10.34 -8.05 10.10
N ALA A 259 10.74 -7.32 9.06
CA ALA A 259 10.81 -7.85 7.69
C ALA A 259 11.78 -9.04 7.57
N ASN A 260 12.96 -8.95 8.19
CA ASN A 260 13.96 -10.03 8.21
C ASN A 260 13.37 -11.31 8.85
N GLU A 261 12.76 -11.20 10.03
CA GLU A 261 12.14 -12.34 10.71
C GLU A 261 10.99 -12.94 9.88
N ILE A 262 10.16 -12.11 9.25
CA ILE A 262 9.09 -12.60 8.36
C ILE A 262 9.70 -13.44 7.22
N VAL A 263 10.78 -12.97 6.60
CA VAL A 263 11.47 -13.72 5.55
C VAL A 263 12.03 -15.05 6.07
N GLU A 264 12.69 -15.04 7.23
CA GLU A 264 13.22 -16.27 7.83
C GLU A 264 12.11 -17.28 8.14
N ARG A 265 10.98 -16.82 8.67
CA ARG A 265 9.81 -17.66 8.92
C ARG A 265 9.17 -18.20 7.64
N VAL A 266 9.09 -17.40 6.58
CA VAL A 266 8.61 -17.84 5.27
C VAL A 266 9.54 -18.92 4.71
N HIS A 267 10.87 -18.74 4.80
CA HIS A 267 11.83 -19.77 4.41
C HIS A 267 11.66 -21.06 5.21
N ALA A 268 11.44 -20.94 6.52
CA ALA A 268 11.18 -22.07 7.42
C ALA A 268 9.77 -22.67 7.31
N GLY A 269 8.91 -22.19 6.41
CA GLY A 269 7.54 -22.72 6.25
C GLY A 269 6.61 -22.45 7.42
N THR A 270 6.90 -21.43 8.23
CA THR A 270 6.13 -21.10 9.43
C THR A 270 4.91 -20.26 9.06
N PHE A 271 3.78 -20.94 8.83
CA PHE A 271 2.51 -20.29 8.45
C PHE A 271 1.38 -20.54 9.48
N TRP A 272 1.73 -20.99 10.68
CA TRP A 272 0.80 -21.39 11.73
C TRP A 272 1.20 -20.74 13.07
N PRO A 273 0.25 -20.35 13.96
CA PRO A 273 -1.20 -20.55 13.89
C PRO A 273 -1.95 -19.54 13.01
N PRO A 274 -3.17 -19.86 12.56
CA PRO A 274 -4.03 -18.91 11.87
C PRO A 274 -4.57 -17.88 12.87
N THR A 275 -4.58 -16.62 12.44
CA THR A 275 -5.33 -15.57 13.14
C THR A 275 -6.84 -15.81 12.96
N ASN A 276 -7.58 -15.96 14.06
CA ASN A 276 -9.03 -16.27 14.05
C ASN A 276 -9.92 -15.12 13.55
N ARG A 277 -9.46 -13.87 13.57
CA ARG A 277 -10.24 -12.69 13.13
C ARG A 277 -9.38 -11.70 12.33
N PRO A 278 -9.13 -11.93 11.04
CA PRO A 278 -8.54 -10.89 10.21
C PRO A 278 -9.54 -9.74 10.01
N ALA A 279 -9.05 -8.52 9.76
CA ALA A 279 -9.93 -7.35 9.56
C ALA A 279 -10.71 -7.40 8.23
N PHE A 280 -10.24 -8.21 7.28
CA PHE A 280 -10.90 -8.55 6.02
C PHE A 280 -10.54 -10.01 5.71
N ASP A 281 -11.52 -10.84 5.39
CA ASP A 281 -11.34 -12.27 5.17
C ASP A 281 -11.83 -12.70 3.78
N GLU A 282 -10.91 -12.69 2.81
CA GLU A 282 -11.18 -13.16 1.45
C GLU A 282 -11.43 -14.68 1.37
N PHE A 283 -11.21 -15.41 2.47
CA PHE A 283 -11.40 -16.85 2.57
C PHE A 283 -12.56 -17.23 3.50
N GLN A 284 -13.38 -16.27 3.96
CA GLN A 284 -14.50 -16.56 4.89
C GLN A 284 -15.47 -17.60 4.33
N ASP A 285 -15.64 -17.64 3.00
CA ASP A 285 -16.59 -18.54 2.34
C ASP A 285 -16.04 -19.97 2.20
N ILE A 286 -14.73 -20.16 2.43
CA ILE A 286 -14.03 -21.44 2.29
C ILE A 286 -13.54 -21.97 3.64
N LEU A 287 -13.23 -21.10 4.60
CA LEU A 287 -12.75 -21.46 5.93
C LEU A 287 -13.91 -21.51 6.94
N PHE A 288 -14.10 -22.67 7.57
CA PHE A 288 -15.10 -22.84 8.64
C PHE A 288 -14.54 -22.41 9.99
N ASP A 289 -15.31 -21.66 10.77
CA ASP A 289 -14.90 -21.25 12.12
C ASP A 289 -15.10 -22.37 13.16
N PRO A 290 -14.11 -22.60 14.07
CA PRO A 290 -12.80 -21.96 14.14
C PRO A 290 -11.81 -22.51 13.11
N VAL A 291 -11.10 -21.64 12.38
CA VAL A 291 -10.12 -22.04 11.33
C VAL A 291 -9.07 -23.03 11.84
N LYS A 292 -8.63 -22.87 13.09
CA LYS A 292 -7.66 -23.76 13.74
C LYS A 292 -8.16 -25.19 13.91
N GLU A 293 -9.48 -25.38 14.02
CA GLU A 293 -10.12 -26.69 14.23
C GLU A 293 -10.56 -27.32 12.90
N SER A 294 -10.78 -26.50 11.86
CA SER A 294 -11.23 -26.95 10.54
C SER A 294 -10.11 -27.13 9.52
N SER A 295 -8.87 -26.70 9.83
CA SER A 295 -7.71 -26.74 8.92
C SER A 295 -6.49 -27.42 9.55
N SER A 296 -5.63 -28.02 8.73
CA SER A 296 -4.35 -28.61 9.15
C SER A 296 -3.17 -27.70 8.84
N GLN A 297 -2.07 -27.85 9.60
CA GLN A 297 -0.82 -27.13 9.34
C GLN A 297 -0.36 -27.36 7.88
N PRO A 298 0.07 -26.29 7.18
CA PRO A 298 0.62 -26.41 5.83
C PRO A 298 1.84 -27.35 5.75
N HIS A 299 1.95 -28.10 4.66
CA HIS A 299 3.13 -28.88 4.32
C HIS A 299 4.01 -28.11 3.33
N TRP A 300 5.20 -27.72 3.78
CA TRP A 300 6.17 -26.87 3.09
C TRP A 300 7.42 -27.67 2.72
N GLU A 301 7.96 -27.48 1.51
CA GLU A 301 9.25 -28.07 1.14
C GLU A 301 10.38 -27.22 1.74
N GLU A 302 11.27 -27.84 2.52
CA GLU A 302 12.48 -27.17 3.01
C GLU A 302 13.43 -26.90 1.83
N ARG A 303 14.04 -25.70 1.79
CA ARG A 303 15.17 -25.47 0.88
C ARG A 303 16.34 -26.33 1.34
N ILE A 304 16.79 -27.25 0.49
CA ILE A 304 18.05 -27.99 0.63
C ILE A 304 19.23 -27.04 0.45
#